data_AF-A0A3A9AUK5-F1
#
_entry.id   AF-A0A3A9AUK5-F1
#
_cell.length_a   1.000
_cell.length_b   1.000
_cell.length_c   1.000
_cell.angle_alpha   90.00
_cell.angle_beta   90.00
_cell.angle_gamma   90.00
#
_symmetry.space_group_name_H-M   'P 1'
#
loop_
_entity.id
_entity.type
_entity.pdbx_description
1 polymer ?
#
loop_
_entity_poly.entity_id
_entity_poly.type
_entity_poly.pdbx_seq_one_letter_code
_entity_poly.pdbx_strand_id
1 'polypeptide(L)'
;MKFVKRISLFFIYPISMFSLGFASNMVLMEYFYPGRGNGNIQIKAAAEEGPEKDTGENTGGFMEGFTGESAKGLAEGASGQPKEGMVEVSLHDEPIVTANTQYVILKYNTATGETVEEEEAAPDKFMGLNRDKLVMEIQEYNQNPSLTDLEQDFSFMELVSFSPARVVVRKSYDPPVWDDGFFLVNENHYVVVYDRSLTNIFMDTDILVENLPESLQKEILSMKFVDDEKELYNFLESYSS
;
A
#
# COMPACT_ATOMS: atom_id res chain seq x y z
N MET A 1 -36.76 -52.86 -23.88
CA MET A 1 -35.84 -52.14 -22.97
C MET A 1 -35.88 -50.64 -23.30
N LYS A 2 -36.32 -49.76 -22.38
CA LYS A 2 -36.38 -48.29 -22.58
C LYS A 2 -36.26 -47.52 -21.24
N PHE A 3 -35.11 -47.61 -20.55
CA PHE A 3 -34.92 -46.96 -19.23
C PHE A 3 -33.65 -46.09 -19.08
N VAL A 4 -32.86 -45.90 -20.15
CA VAL A 4 -31.52 -45.29 -20.08
C VAL A 4 -31.49 -43.78 -20.44
N LYS A 5 -32.64 -43.13 -20.63
CA LYS A 5 -32.73 -41.74 -21.14
C LYS A 5 -33.02 -40.63 -20.11
N ARG A 6 -32.98 -40.91 -18.80
CA ARG A 6 -33.27 -39.88 -17.75
C ARG A 6 -32.14 -39.60 -16.74
N ILE A 7 -31.13 -40.44 -16.62
CA ILE A 7 -29.96 -40.19 -15.75
C ILE A 7 -29.01 -39.13 -16.35
N SER A 8 -28.99 -38.99 -17.68
CA SER A 8 -27.94 -38.27 -18.42
C SER A 8 -27.75 -36.79 -18.04
N LEU A 9 -28.84 -36.01 -17.93
CA LEU A 9 -28.75 -34.55 -17.80
C LEU A 9 -28.11 -34.10 -16.47
N PHE A 10 -28.53 -34.73 -15.37
CA PHE A 10 -28.08 -34.39 -14.01
C PHE A 10 -26.62 -34.75 -13.73
N PHE A 11 -25.99 -35.61 -14.54
CA PHE A 11 -24.56 -35.90 -14.44
C PHE A 11 -23.71 -35.12 -15.47
N ILE A 12 -24.22 -34.91 -16.69
CA ILE A 12 -23.49 -34.14 -17.71
C ILE A 12 -23.34 -32.66 -17.29
N TYR A 13 -24.40 -32.04 -16.77
CA TYR A 13 -24.35 -30.63 -16.38
C TYR A 13 -23.26 -30.31 -15.34
N PRO A 14 -23.20 -30.95 -14.15
CA PRO A 14 -22.15 -30.65 -13.17
C PRO A 14 -20.75 -31.02 -13.67
N ILE A 15 -20.58 -32.07 -14.48
CA ILE A 15 -19.28 -32.40 -15.09
C ILE A 15 -18.84 -31.27 -16.05
N SER A 16 -19.73 -30.79 -16.92
CA SER A 16 -19.41 -29.68 -17.83
C SER A 16 -19.09 -28.37 -17.10
N MET A 17 -19.83 -28.05 -16.03
CA MET A 17 -19.57 -26.86 -15.21
C MET A 17 -18.29 -26.98 -14.40
N PHE A 18 -17.97 -28.16 -13.89
CA PHE A 18 -16.69 -28.42 -13.23
C PHE A 18 -15.51 -28.28 -14.19
N SER A 19 -15.61 -28.81 -15.41
CA SER A 19 -14.57 -28.63 -16.45
C SER A 19 -14.38 -27.17 -16.87
N LEU A 20 -15.48 -26.40 -17.03
CA LEU A 20 -15.44 -24.97 -17.32
C LEU A 20 -14.83 -24.16 -16.16
N GLY A 21 -15.24 -24.44 -14.93
CA GLY A 21 -14.70 -23.80 -13.73
C GLY A 21 -13.21 -24.09 -13.53
N PHE A 22 -12.77 -25.33 -13.77
CA PHE A 22 -11.35 -25.71 -13.70
C PHE A 22 -10.50 -25.03 -14.78
N ALA A 23 -11.00 -24.96 -16.03
CA ALA A 23 -10.30 -24.26 -17.10
C ALA A 23 -10.22 -22.74 -16.84
N SER A 24 -11.30 -22.13 -16.36
CA SER A 24 -11.34 -20.71 -15.98
C SER A 24 -10.39 -20.41 -14.82
N ASN A 25 -10.36 -21.28 -13.79
CA ASN A 25 -9.42 -21.18 -12.68
C ASN A 25 -7.96 -21.29 -13.15
N MET A 26 -7.63 -22.23 -14.04
CA MET A 26 -6.28 -22.37 -14.59
C MET A 26 -5.81 -21.10 -15.33
N VAL A 27 -6.69 -20.48 -16.13
CA VAL A 27 -6.39 -19.21 -16.81
C VAL A 27 -6.27 -18.05 -15.81
N LEU A 28 -7.11 -18.00 -14.77
CA LEU A 28 -6.96 -17.02 -13.68
C LEU A 28 -5.60 -17.16 -12.98
N MET A 29 -5.17 -18.38 -12.69
CA MET A 29 -3.89 -18.63 -12.01
C MET A 29 -2.69 -18.24 -12.88
N GLU A 30 -2.79 -18.34 -14.21
CA GLU A 30 -1.78 -17.84 -15.14
C GLU A 30 -1.77 -16.31 -15.26
N TYR A 31 -2.94 -15.67 -15.23
CA TYR A 31 -3.08 -14.20 -15.30
C TYR A 31 -2.69 -13.48 -14.01
N PHE A 32 -3.16 -13.96 -12.85
CA PHE A 32 -2.91 -13.34 -11.53
C PHE A 32 -1.62 -13.81 -10.86
N TYR A 33 -1.09 -15.00 -11.20
CA TYR A 33 0.13 -15.56 -10.60
C TYR A 33 1.12 -16.12 -11.64
N PRO A 34 1.55 -15.31 -12.64
CA PRO A 34 2.50 -15.74 -13.65
C PRO A 34 3.82 -16.22 -13.02
N GLY A 35 4.28 -17.40 -13.47
CA GLY A 35 5.55 -18.00 -13.01
C GLY A 35 5.43 -19.16 -12.03
N ARG A 36 4.25 -19.52 -11.52
CA ARG A 36 4.05 -20.65 -10.57
C ARG A 36 4.16 -22.06 -11.21
N GLY A 37 4.91 -22.20 -12.30
CA GLY A 37 5.09 -23.48 -13.02
C GLY A 37 6.12 -24.39 -12.34
N ASN A 38 5.74 -25.65 -12.11
CA ASN A 38 6.59 -26.76 -11.61
C ASN A 38 7.08 -26.65 -10.15
N GLY A 39 6.16 -26.87 -9.20
CA GLY A 39 6.50 -27.22 -7.81
C GLY A 39 5.46 -28.18 -7.22
N ASN A 40 5.90 -29.35 -6.71
CA ASN A 40 5.00 -30.36 -6.13
C ASN A 40 4.43 -29.89 -4.79
N ILE A 41 3.23 -29.30 -4.79
CA ILE A 41 2.54 -28.90 -3.55
C ILE A 41 1.99 -30.15 -2.83
N GLN A 42 2.78 -30.69 -1.92
CA GLN A 42 2.26 -31.58 -0.88
C GLN A 42 1.50 -30.74 0.15
N ILE A 43 0.17 -30.85 0.16
CA ILE A 43 -0.65 -30.34 1.26
C ILE A 43 -0.36 -31.20 2.50
N LYS A 44 0.50 -30.70 3.40
CA LYS A 44 0.70 -31.28 4.72
C LYS A 44 -0.18 -30.54 5.73
N ALA A 45 -1.15 -31.24 6.30
CA ALA A 45 -2.06 -30.67 7.29
C ALA A 45 -1.32 -30.23 8.57
N ALA A 46 -1.89 -29.25 9.27
CA ALA A 46 -1.39 -28.81 10.56
C ALA A 46 -1.56 -29.91 11.63
N ALA A 47 -0.54 -30.06 12.47
CA ALA A 47 -0.54 -30.81 13.72
C ALA A 47 0.44 -30.12 14.67
N GLU A 48 0.19 -30.22 15.97
CA GLU A 48 0.84 -29.41 17.01
C GLU A 48 2.11 -30.06 17.60
N GLU A 49 2.65 -29.38 18.63
CA GLU A 49 3.56 -29.84 19.69
C GLU A 49 5.07 -29.58 19.58
N GLY A 50 5.62 -29.12 20.71
CA GLY A 50 6.90 -29.61 21.25
C GLY A 50 8.19 -28.88 20.86
N PRO A 51 8.82 -28.12 21.78
CA PRO A 51 10.20 -27.66 21.62
C PRO A 51 11.20 -28.64 22.26
N GLU A 52 12.27 -29.01 21.55
CA GLU A 52 13.47 -29.58 22.18
C GLU A 52 14.78 -29.14 21.48
N LYS A 53 15.89 -29.49 22.12
CA LYS A 53 17.30 -29.12 21.87
C LYS A 53 17.88 -29.94 20.68
N ASP A 54 19.15 -29.84 20.25
CA ASP A 54 20.38 -29.59 21.01
C ASP A 54 21.58 -29.15 20.13
N THR A 55 22.75 -29.05 20.76
CA THR A 55 24.15 -29.02 20.29
C THR A 55 24.45 -29.59 18.89
N GLY A 56 25.53 -29.17 18.21
CA GLY A 56 26.61 -28.24 18.58
C GLY A 56 27.91 -28.54 17.81
N GLU A 57 28.98 -27.75 18.03
CA GLU A 57 30.33 -27.90 17.42
C GLU A 57 30.39 -27.68 15.87
N ASN A 58 31.52 -27.44 15.17
CA ASN A 58 32.93 -27.03 15.44
C ASN A 58 33.50 -26.40 14.12
N THR A 59 34.62 -25.67 13.98
CA THR A 59 35.77 -25.32 14.86
C THR A 59 36.39 -23.97 14.44
N GLY A 60 36.99 -23.22 15.37
CA GLY A 60 38.07 -22.25 15.08
C GLY A 60 37.68 -20.80 14.72
N GLY A 61 38.51 -19.79 14.96
CA GLY A 61 39.81 -19.83 15.67
C GLY A 61 40.66 -18.58 15.45
N PHE A 62 40.60 -17.60 16.36
CA PHE A 62 41.38 -16.36 16.30
C PHE A 62 41.99 -16.01 17.66
N MET A 63 43.33 -15.92 17.73
CA MET A 63 44.06 -15.36 18.87
C MET A 63 45.49 -14.95 18.46
N GLU A 64 45.67 -13.68 18.11
CA GLU A 64 46.93 -12.88 18.09
C GLU A 64 46.55 -11.48 17.56
N GLY A 65 47.07 -10.34 18.02
CA GLY A 65 47.93 -10.03 19.18
C GLY A 65 47.97 -8.50 19.37
N PHE A 66 48.26 -7.98 20.58
CA PHE A 66 48.16 -6.55 20.90
C PHE A 66 49.40 -6.05 21.69
N THR A 67 49.90 -4.83 21.39
CA THR A 67 51.20 -4.25 21.86
C THR A 67 52.45 -5.01 21.36
N GLY A 68 53.67 -4.50 21.17
CA GLY A 68 54.32 -3.16 21.23
C GLY A 68 55.74 -3.28 20.58
N GLU A 69 56.64 -2.29 20.49
CA GLU A 69 56.68 -0.89 20.95
C GLU A 69 57.76 -0.07 20.15
N SER A 70 58.43 0.94 20.75
CA SER A 70 59.42 1.87 20.15
C SER A 70 60.72 1.28 19.55
N ALA A 71 61.31 1.97 18.54
CA ALA A 71 62.58 2.73 18.71
C ALA A 71 63.17 3.43 17.45
N LYS A 72 62.95 4.76 17.36
CA LYS A 72 63.95 5.85 17.14
C LYS A 72 65.23 5.60 16.29
N GLY A 73 65.37 6.38 15.19
CA GLY A 73 66.64 6.64 14.48
C GLY A 73 66.57 7.96 13.68
N LEU A 74 67.69 8.70 13.53
CA LEU A 74 67.71 10.07 12.97
C LEU A 74 68.98 10.34 12.12
N ALA A 75 68.82 10.85 10.89
CA ALA A 75 69.88 11.47 10.08
C ALA A 75 69.28 12.36 8.96
N GLU A 76 69.98 13.40 8.53
CA GLU A 76 69.55 14.38 7.50
C GLU A 76 70.17 14.09 6.12
N GLY A 77 69.56 14.56 5.01
CA GLY A 77 70.16 14.40 3.67
C GLY A 77 69.38 14.89 2.44
N ALA A 78 69.49 16.19 2.13
CA ALA A 78 69.44 16.82 0.80
C ALA A 78 68.37 16.43 -0.29
N SER A 79 67.53 17.43 -0.63
CA SER A 79 67.24 17.88 -2.01
C SER A 79 66.67 16.92 -3.08
N GLY A 80 65.33 16.89 -3.17
CA GLY A 80 64.63 17.51 -4.32
C GLY A 80 64.43 16.73 -5.64
N GLN A 81 63.21 16.24 -5.84
CA GLN A 81 62.53 16.14 -7.14
C GLN A 81 61.00 16.21 -6.91
N PRO A 82 60.19 16.72 -7.86
CA PRO A 82 58.74 16.82 -7.68
C PRO A 82 58.10 15.43 -7.77
N LYS A 83 57.32 15.05 -6.77
CA LYS A 83 56.42 13.90 -6.89
C LYS A 83 55.06 14.40 -7.36
N GLU A 84 54.53 13.75 -8.40
CA GLU A 84 53.13 13.83 -8.75
C GLU A 84 52.33 13.33 -7.55
N GLY A 85 51.63 14.24 -6.87
CA GLY A 85 50.71 13.87 -5.81
C GLY A 85 49.55 13.13 -6.44
N MET A 86 49.42 11.83 -6.13
CA MET A 86 48.15 11.14 -6.32
C MET A 86 47.08 11.96 -5.60
N VAL A 87 46.12 12.49 -6.35
CA VAL A 87 44.92 13.05 -5.73
C VAL A 87 44.25 11.88 -5.04
N GLU A 88 44.21 11.92 -3.71
CA GLU A 88 43.43 10.98 -2.92
C GLU A 88 41.97 11.21 -3.28
N VAL A 89 41.46 10.38 -4.19
CA VAL A 89 40.03 10.31 -4.48
C VAL A 89 39.39 9.74 -3.24
N SER A 90 38.95 10.64 -2.34
CA SER A 90 38.10 10.25 -1.23
C SER A 90 36.93 9.48 -1.81
N LEU A 91 36.87 8.19 -1.48
CA LEU A 91 35.62 7.45 -1.52
C LEU A 91 34.71 8.17 -0.51
N HIS A 92 33.87 9.08 -1.00
CA HIS A 92 32.72 9.50 -0.23
C HIS A 92 31.83 8.26 -0.13
N ASP A 93 31.65 7.76 1.10
CA ASP A 93 30.76 6.64 1.37
C ASP A 93 29.40 6.91 0.71
N GLU A 94 28.84 5.90 0.03
CA GLU A 94 27.60 6.08 -0.70
C GLU A 94 26.52 6.65 0.25
N PRO A 95 25.82 7.73 -0.14
CA PRO A 95 24.72 8.27 0.65
C PRO A 95 23.69 7.20 1.02
N ILE A 96 23.56 6.94 2.32
CA ILE A 96 22.62 5.98 2.91
C ILE A 96 21.70 6.66 3.93
N VAL A 97 20.54 6.03 4.18
CA VAL A 97 19.66 6.36 5.31
C VAL A 97 20.30 5.91 6.63
N THR A 98 20.18 6.73 7.66
CA THR A 98 20.71 6.51 9.02
C THR A 98 19.68 6.89 10.07
N ALA A 99 19.92 6.56 11.34
CA ALA A 99 19.00 6.90 12.45
C ALA A 99 18.85 8.42 12.70
N ASN A 100 19.72 9.23 12.09
CA ASN A 100 19.68 10.69 12.14
C ASN A 100 19.08 11.31 10.85
N THR A 101 18.66 10.49 9.90
CA THR A 101 18.08 10.95 8.63
C THR A 101 16.62 11.34 8.85
N GLN A 102 16.30 12.62 8.68
CA GLN A 102 14.92 13.11 8.73
C GLN A 102 14.11 12.46 7.60
N TYR A 103 12.99 11.82 7.94
CA TYR A 103 12.13 11.16 6.97
C TYR A 103 10.78 11.90 6.91
N VAL A 104 10.41 12.31 5.70
CA VAL A 104 9.27 13.20 5.47
C VAL A 104 8.36 12.60 4.41
N ILE A 105 7.08 12.48 4.74
CA ILE A 105 6.03 12.04 3.84
C ILE A 105 5.25 13.27 3.35
N LEU A 106 5.21 13.43 2.03
CA LEU A 106 4.27 14.33 1.36
C LEU A 106 3.01 13.54 1.00
N LYS A 107 1.91 13.80 1.70
CA LYS A 107 0.58 13.25 1.36
C LYS A 107 -0.04 14.18 0.32
N TYR A 108 -0.17 13.69 -0.92
CA TYR A 108 -0.65 14.45 -2.08
C TYR A 108 -2.03 13.97 -2.51
N ASN A 109 -3.00 14.89 -2.55
CA ASN A 109 -4.33 14.64 -3.10
C ASN A 109 -4.30 14.96 -4.60
N THR A 110 -4.54 13.95 -5.45
CA THR A 110 -4.52 14.10 -6.92
C THR A 110 -5.62 15.03 -7.44
N ALA A 111 -6.76 15.08 -6.75
CA ALA A 111 -7.95 15.81 -7.17
C ALA A 111 -7.92 17.29 -6.78
N THR A 112 -7.60 17.61 -5.52
CA THR A 112 -7.47 19.01 -5.07
C THR A 112 -6.12 19.62 -5.44
N GLY A 113 -5.11 18.78 -5.70
CA GLY A 113 -3.72 19.19 -5.92
C GLY A 113 -2.99 19.61 -4.63
N GLU A 114 -3.63 19.47 -3.47
CA GLU A 114 -3.05 19.84 -2.18
C GLU A 114 -1.99 18.84 -1.72
N THR A 115 -1.03 19.34 -0.93
CA THR A 115 0.04 18.53 -0.34
C THR A 115 0.19 18.85 1.13
N VAL A 116 0.15 17.83 1.99
CA VAL A 116 0.45 17.92 3.43
C VAL A 116 1.83 17.32 3.67
N GLU A 117 2.68 18.03 4.40
CA GLU A 117 4.02 17.55 4.83
C GLU A 117 3.95 17.00 6.26
N GLU A 118 4.33 15.74 6.45
CA GLU A 118 4.36 15.05 7.74
C GLU A 118 5.75 14.46 8.00
N GLU A 119 6.28 14.66 9.21
CA GLU A 119 7.60 14.16 9.62
C GLU A 119 7.42 12.91 10.49
N GLU A 120 7.93 11.78 10.01
CA GLU A 120 7.84 10.47 10.67
C GLU A 120 9.23 9.91 10.97
N ALA A 121 9.31 8.93 11.88
CA ALA A 121 10.53 8.15 12.03
C ALA A 121 10.77 7.33 10.75
N ALA A 122 12.00 7.32 10.24
CA ALA A 122 12.37 6.48 9.10
C ALA A 122 12.10 4.99 9.43
N PRO A 123 11.33 4.25 8.61
CA PRO A 123 11.07 2.83 8.85
C PRO A 123 12.37 2.03 8.97
N ASP A 124 12.45 1.11 9.94
CA ASP A 124 13.67 0.32 10.20
C ASP A 124 14.20 -0.42 8.95
N LYS A 125 13.30 -0.85 8.05
CA LYS A 125 13.67 -1.52 6.78
C LYS A 125 14.44 -0.60 5.82
N PHE A 126 14.33 0.72 5.97
CA PHE A 126 15.02 1.71 5.12
C PHE A 126 16.44 2.02 5.61
N MET A 127 16.80 1.63 6.84
CA MET A 127 18.12 1.88 7.44
C MET A 127 19.25 1.22 6.64
N GLY A 128 20.29 1.99 6.33
CA GLY A 128 21.43 1.51 5.54
C GLY A 128 21.13 1.29 4.04
N LEU A 129 19.93 1.61 3.57
CA LEU A 129 19.64 1.63 2.13
C LEU A 129 20.28 2.87 1.50
N ASN A 130 20.95 2.67 0.36
CA ASN A 130 21.31 3.77 -0.55
C ASN A 130 20.09 4.14 -1.40
N ARG A 131 20.20 5.22 -2.18
CA ARG A 131 19.10 5.76 -3.00
C ARG A 131 18.40 4.68 -3.84
N ASP A 132 19.16 3.85 -4.55
CA ASP A 132 18.59 2.93 -5.53
C ASP A 132 17.96 1.70 -4.85
N LYS A 133 18.48 1.25 -3.70
CA LYS A 133 17.79 0.28 -2.84
C LYS A 133 16.49 0.84 -2.28
N LEU A 134 16.47 2.11 -1.86
CA LEU A 134 15.24 2.75 -1.37
C LEU A 134 14.19 2.90 -2.47
N VAL A 135 14.59 3.11 -3.73
CA VAL A 135 13.65 3.10 -4.87
C VAL A 135 13.06 1.70 -5.09
N MET A 136 13.87 0.63 -5.03
CA MET A 136 13.35 -0.75 -5.13
C MET A 136 12.42 -1.12 -3.97
N GLU A 137 12.74 -0.66 -2.76
CA GLU A 137 11.93 -0.82 -1.55
C GLU A 137 10.55 -0.13 -1.68
N ILE A 138 10.52 1.11 -2.19
CA ILE A 138 9.27 1.83 -2.49
C ILE A 138 8.49 1.16 -3.64
N GLN A 139 9.17 0.53 -4.60
CA GLN A 139 8.51 -0.28 -5.63
C GLN A 139 7.89 -1.56 -5.05
N GLU A 140 8.52 -2.24 -4.10
CA GLU A 140 7.91 -3.36 -3.37
C GLU A 140 6.67 -2.89 -2.58
N TYR A 141 6.76 -1.75 -1.88
CA TYR A 141 5.61 -1.15 -1.19
C TYR A 141 4.44 -0.86 -2.14
N ASN A 142 4.70 -0.34 -3.34
CA ASN A 142 3.67 -0.11 -4.35
C ASN A 142 3.00 -1.38 -4.90
N GLN A 143 3.55 -2.58 -4.67
CA GLN A 143 2.89 -3.85 -5.00
C GLN A 143 2.05 -4.40 -3.84
N ASN A 144 2.34 -4.00 -2.60
CA ASN A 144 1.63 -4.43 -1.40
C ASN A 144 1.64 -3.30 -0.34
N PRO A 145 0.86 -2.22 -0.54
CA PRO A 145 0.79 -1.10 0.41
C PRO A 145 0.11 -1.53 1.72
N SER A 146 0.17 -0.67 2.76
CA SER A 146 -0.51 -0.95 4.03
C SER A 146 -2.01 -0.73 3.94
N LEU A 147 -2.78 -1.45 4.77
CA LEU A 147 -4.24 -1.31 4.84
C LEU A 147 -4.66 0.15 5.07
N THR A 148 -3.94 0.87 5.93
CA THR A 148 -4.20 2.28 6.24
C THR A 148 -4.07 3.24 5.06
N ASP A 149 -3.26 2.88 4.06
CA ASP A 149 -3.12 3.65 2.81
C ASP A 149 -4.21 3.24 1.82
N LEU A 150 -4.52 1.93 1.73
CA LEU A 150 -5.63 1.42 0.92
C LEU A 150 -6.99 1.96 1.36
N GLU A 151 -7.19 2.18 2.66
CA GLU A 151 -8.38 2.82 3.26
C GLU A 151 -8.47 4.35 2.97
N GLN A 152 -7.46 4.93 2.32
CA GLN A 152 -7.39 6.35 1.95
C GLN A 152 -7.26 6.56 0.43
N ASP A 153 -7.65 5.57 -0.38
CA ASP A 153 -7.55 5.57 -1.84
C ASP A 153 -6.11 5.80 -2.36
N PHE A 154 -5.12 5.16 -1.71
CA PHE A 154 -3.73 5.22 -2.13
C PHE A 154 -3.51 4.77 -3.58
N SER A 155 -2.87 5.64 -4.37
CA SER A 155 -2.55 5.43 -5.77
C SER A 155 -1.11 4.91 -5.94
N PHE A 156 -0.11 5.64 -5.43
CA PHE A 156 1.29 5.21 -5.46
C PHE A 156 2.19 6.03 -4.52
N MET A 157 3.35 5.46 -4.16
CA MET A 157 4.44 6.10 -3.44
C MET A 157 5.67 6.29 -4.35
N GLU A 158 6.42 7.39 -4.17
CA GLU A 158 7.67 7.65 -4.88
C GLU A 158 8.72 8.36 -4.00
N LEU A 159 9.99 8.30 -4.42
CA LEU A 159 11.11 9.00 -3.80
C LEU A 159 11.31 10.38 -4.44
N VAL A 160 10.90 11.44 -3.76
CA VAL A 160 11.00 12.83 -4.25
C VAL A 160 12.42 13.39 -4.08
N SER A 161 13.04 13.16 -2.92
CA SER A 161 14.43 13.58 -2.68
C SER A 161 15.15 12.66 -1.70
N PHE A 162 16.48 12.60 -1.82
CA PHE A 162 17.31 11.69 -1.05
C PHE A 162 18.63 12.35 -0.66
N SER A 163 18.95 12.35 0.63
CA SER A 163 20.23 12.75 1.19
C SER A 163 20.44 12.07 2.55
N PRO A 164 21.68 11.98 3.07
CA PRO A 164 21.92 11.39 4.39
C PRO A 164 21.25 12.17 5.54
N ALA A 165 20.97 13.46 5.35
CA ALA A 165 20.33 14.31 6.37
C ALA A 165 18.81 14.30 6.28
N ARG A 166 18.24 14.24 5.06
CA ARG A 166 16.79 14.24 4.82
C ARG A 166 16.42 13.40 3.60
N VAL A 167 15.40 12.56 3.75
CA VAL A 167 14.71 11.81 2.71
C VAL A 167 13.27 12.32 2.63
N VAL A 168 12.79 12.58 1.42
CA VAL A 168 11.39 12.99 1.18
C VAL A 168 10.77 12.01 0.20
N VAL A 169 9.65 11.42 0.60
CA VAL A 169 8.81 10.56 -0.21
C VAL A 169 7.47 11.26 -0.45
N ARG A 170 6.80 10.96 -1.56
CA ARG A 170 5.41 11.35 -1.81
C ARG A 170 4.54 10.12 -1.84
N LYS A 171 3.43 10.15 -1.12
CA LYS A 171 2.30 9.24 -1.28
C LYS A 171 1.19 10.01 -1.97
N SER A 172 0.78 9.54 -3.15
CA SER A 172 -0.34 10.09 -3.90
C SER A 172 -1.59 9.29 -3.60
N TYR A 173 -2.66 9.98 -3.23
CA TYR A 173 -3.98 9.41 -2.95
C TYR A 173 -4.98 9.97 -3.97
N ASP A 174 -5.89 9.13 -4.46
CA ASP A 174 -6.87 9.43 -5.51
C ASP A 174 -8.31 9.32 -4.96
N PRO A 175 -8.66 10.08 -3.90
CA PRO A 175 -9.96 9.97 -3.25
C PRO A 175 -11.09 10.39 -4.18
N PRO A 176 -12.29 9.81 -4.06
CA PRO A 176 -13.42 10.15 -4.90
C PRO A 176 -13.80 11.62 -4.70
N VAL A 177 -13.80 12.38 -5.80
CA VAL A 177 -14.30 13.75 -5.81
C VAL A 177 -15.82 13.70 -5.75
N TRP A 178 -16.37 13.94 -4.56
CA TRP A 178 -17.76 14.35 -4.42
C TRP A 178 -17.88 15.76 -5.00
N ASP A 179 -18.17 15.84 -6.30
CA ASP A 179 -18.46 17.06 -7.05
C ASP A 179 -19.58 17.81 -6.30
N ASP A 180 -19.28 18.97 -5.70
CA ASP A 180 -20.06 19.59 -4.62
C ASP A 180 -21.57 19.60 -4.92
N GLY A 181 -22.32 18.74 -4.23
CA GLY A 181 -23.75 18.56 -4.49
C GLY A 181 -24.29 17.19 -4.13
N PHE A 182 -25.50 17.17 -3.60
CA PHE A 182 -26.23 15.95 -3.24
C PHE A 182 -27.64 15.97 -3.80
N PHE A 183 -28.17 14.80 -4.13
CA PHE A 183 -29.58 14.64 -4.51
C PHE A 183 -30.33 13.84 -3.45
N LEU A 184 -31.40 14.42 -2.92
CA LEU A 184 -32.36 13.74 -2.06
C LEU A 184 -33.45 13.12 -2.94
N VAL A 185 -33.50 11.79 -2.96
CA VAL A 185 -34.39 10.98 -3.79
C VAL A 185 -35.35 10.19 -2.89
N ASN A 186 -36.60 10.00 -3.32
CA ASN A 186 -37.55 9.11 -2.65
C ASN A 186 -37.40 7.68 -3.19
N GLU A 187 -36.79 6.79 -2.40
CA GLU A 187 -36.77 5.36 -2.67
C GLU A 187 -37.51 4.60 -1.56
N ASN A 188 -38.44 3.72 -1.94
CA ASN A 188 -39.19 2.87 -0.99
C ASN A 188 -39.90 3.64 0.15
N HIS A 189 -40.30 4.91 -0.08
CA HIS A 189 -40.87 5.87 0.88
C HIS A 189 -39.87 6.55 1.83
N TYR A 190 -38.57 6.28 1.70
CA TYR A 190 -37.49 6.89 2.47
C TYR A 190 -36.69 7.90 1.63
N VAL A 191 -36.01 8.84 2.30
CA VAL A 191 -35.02 9.71 1.66
C VAL A 191 -33.71 8.93 1.52
N VAL A 192 -33.23 8.78 0.29
CA VAL A 192 -31.88 8.30 -0.01
C VAL A 192 -31.06 9.48 -0.56
N VAL A 193 -29.85 9.64 -0.05
CA VAL A 193 -28.90 10.66 -0.49
C VAL A 193 -28.00 10.06 -1.58
N TYR A 194 -28.06 10.64 -2.77
CA TYR A 194 -27.17 10.33 -3.89
C TYR A 194 -26.10 11.38 -4.07
N ASP A 195 -24.99 10.98 -4.68
CA ASP A 195 -24.00 11.89 -5.23
C ASP A 195 -24.59 12.79 -6.34
N ARG A 196 -23.92 13.89 -6.65
CA ARG A 196 -24.26 14.80 -7.76
C ARG A 196 -24.37 14.10 -9.13
N SER A 197 -23.74 12.94 -9.29
CA SER A 197 -23.80 12.14 -10.53
C SER A 197 -25.03 11.22 -10.63
N LEU A 198 -25.84 11.10 -9.57
CA LEU A 198 -26.96 10.15 -9.45
C LEU A 198 -26.56 8.69 -9.74
N THR A 199 -25.28 8.34 -9.53
CA THR A 199 -24.71 7.01 -9.81
C THR A 199 -24.38 6.26 -8.53
N ASN A 200 -24.01 6.97 -7.47
CA ASN A 200 -23.58 6.39 -6.20
C ASN A 200 -24.50 6.85 -5.07
N ILE A 201 -24.97 5.90 -4.25
CA ILE A 201 -25.63 6.23 -2.98
C ILE A 201 -24.54 6.74 -2.03
N PHE A 202 -24.73 7.95 -1.52
CA PHE A 202 -23.89 8.54 -0.48
C PHE A 202 -24.35 8.11 0.92
N MET A 203 -25.67 8.07 1.15
CA MET A 203 -26.25 7.65 2.42
C MET A 203 -27.71 7.17 2.28
N ASP A 204 -27.99 5.96 2.75
CA ASP A 204 -29.37 5.53 3.06
C ASP A 204 -29.83 6.19 4.37
N THR A 205 -31.06 6.69 4.44
CA THR A 205 -31.61 7.29 5.67
C THR A 205 -32.95 6.68 6.06
N ASP A 206 -33.21 6.54 7.36
CA ASP A 206 -34.51 6.11 7.90
C ASP A 206 -35.59 7.21 7.86
N ILE A 207 -35.34 8.33 7.16
CA ILE A 207 -36.26 9.48 7.09
C ILE A 207 -37.39 9.17 6.10
N LEU A 208 -38.56 8.83 6.62
CA LEU A 208 -39.79 8.67 5.83
C LEU A 208 -40.21 9.98 5.16
N VAL A 209 -40.31 9.99 3.83
CA VAL A 209 -40.71 11.16 3.03
C VAL A 209 -42.08 11.68 3.44
N GLU A 210 -43.01 10.80 3.80
CA GLU A 210 -44.37 11.17 4.22
C GLU A 210 -44.44 11.97 5.53
N ASN A 211 -43.40 11.93 6.37
CA ASN A 211 -43.30 12.72 7.59
C ASN A 211 -42.77 14.15 7.36
N LEU A 212 -42.20 14.42 6.19
CA LEU A 212 -41.63 15.73 5.85
C LEU A 212 -42.73 16.76 5.49
N PRO A 213 -42.46 18.07 5.64
CA PRO A 213 -43.35 19.12 5.14
C PRO A 213 -43.72 18.95 3.66
N GLU A 214 -44.99 19.22 3.31
CA GLU A 214 -45.56 19.05 1.96
C GLU A 214 -44.78 19.73 0.82
N SER A 215 -43.97 20.76 1.11
CA SER A 215 -43.06 21.38 0.13
C SER A 215 -41.85 20.48 -0.14
N LEU A 216 -41.15 20.05 0.92
CA LEU A 216 -39.99 19.16 0.84
C LEU A 216 -40.37 17.81 0.23
N GLN A 217 -41.57 17.27 0.49
CA GLN A 217 -42.06 16.08 -0.20
C GLN A 217 -42.07 16.26 -1.73
N LYS A 218 -42.57 17.41 -2.21
CA LYS A 218 -42.68 17.70 -3.66
C LYS A 218 -41.33 18.03 -4.28
N GLU A 219 -40.43 18.64 -3.54
CA GLU A 219 -39.03 18.87 -3.94
C GLU A 219 -38.29 17.53 -4.09
N ILE A 220 -38.36 16.64 -3.10
CA ILE A 220 -37.69 15.32 -3.09
C ILE A 220 -38.30 14.37 -4.15
N LEU A 221 -39.62 14.40 -4.36
CA LEU A 221 -40.28 13.73 -5.50
C LEU A 221 -39.86 14.29 -6.87
N SER A 222 -39.23 15.47 -6.90
CA SER A 222 -38.66 16.11 -8.10
C SER A 222 -37.13 15.99 -8.16
N MET A 223 -36.53 15.12 -7.33
CA MET A 223 -35.08 15.01 -7.08
C MET A 223 -34.49 16.33 -6.53
N LYS A 224 -34.64 16.55 -5.22
CA LYS A 224 -34.15 17.79 -4.60
C LYS A 224 -32.62 17.81 -4.61
N PHE A 225 -32.06 18.83 -5.25
CA PHE A 225 -30.64 19.14 -5.14
C PHE A 225 -30.34 19.92 -3.85
N VAL A 226 -29.13 19.74 -3.32
CA VAL A 226 -28.56 20.40 -2.16
C VAL A 226 -27.12 20.77 -2.52
N ASP A 227 -26.74 22.05 -2.43
CA ASP A 227 -25.47 22.55 -2.96
C ASP A 227 -24.24 22.13 -2.15
N ASP A 228 -24.35 21.98 -0.81
CA ASP A 228 -23.22 21.64 0.06
C ASP A 228 -23.54 20.61 1.18
N GLU A 229 -22.49 19.97 1.69
CA GLU A 229 -22.54 18.93 2.74
C GLU A 229 -23.16 19.46 4.06
N LYS A 230 -23.01 20.75 4.32
CA LYS A 230 -23.51 21.38 5.54
C LYS A 230 -25.01 21.62 5.46
N GLU A 231 -25.57 22.03 4.33
CA GLU A 231 -27.02 22.07 4.12
C GLU A 231 -27.62 20.65 4.22
N LEU A 232 -26.94 19.64 3.67
CA LEU A 232 -27.32 18.24 3.83
C LEU A 232 -27.38 17.85 5.32
N TYR A 233 -26.32 18.09 6.10
CA TYR A 233 -26.33 17.76 7.53
C TYR A 233 -27.38 18.55 8.33
N ASN A 234 -27.60 19.83 8.04
CA ASN A 234 -28.67 20.61 8.67
C ASN A 234 -30.07 20.02 8.37
N PHE A 235 -30.29 19.51 7.15
CA PHE A 235 -31.52 18.81 6.78
C PHE A 235 -31.66 17.49 7.55
N LEU A 236 -30.59 16.68 7.61
CA LEU A 236 -30.62 15.39 8.31
C LEU A 236 -30.89 15.58 9.82
N GLU A 237 -30.16 16.48 10.50
CA GLU A 237 -30.37 16.81 11.92
C GLU A 237 -31.82 17.29 12.20
N SER A 238 -32.43 18.01 11.25
CA SER A 238 -33.81 18.50 11.38
C SER A 238 -34.89 17.41 11.29
N TYR A 239 -34.58 16.22 10.74
CA TYR A 239 -35.58 15.21 10.39
C TYR A 239 -35.22 13.75 10.78
N SER A 240 -34.04 13.48 11.33
CA SER A 240 -33.61 12.14 11.80
C SER A 240 -33.96 11.87 13.28
N SER A 241 -35.16 12.25 13.73
CA SER A 241 -35.62 12.17 15.14
C SER A 241 -36.84 11.27 15.34
#